data_AF-A0A9E6F053-F1
#
_entry.id   AF-A0A9E6F053-F1
#
_cell.length_a   1.000
_cell.length_b   1.000
_cell.length_c   1.000
_cell.angle_alpha   90.00
_cell.angle_beta   90.00
_cell.angle_gamma   90.00
#
_symmetry.space_group_name_H-M   'P 1'
#
loop_
_entity.id
_entity.type
_entity.pdbx_description
1 polymer ?
#
loop_
_entity_poly.entity_id
_entity_poly.type
_entity_poly.pdbx_seq_one_letter_code
_entity_poly.pdbx_strand_id
1 'polypeptide(L)'
;MKTNILFLMIISSLIFISCNNNSKLNEEHEVLPLNTVEMNDDQYKMAGIELGQVEYKEMNNVIKANGLINVPPQNLVSVSANMGGYVKSTDLVQGSPVTKGQIVAVIENSEFIELQQTYLESKNSLEY
;
A
#
# COMPACT_ATOMS: atom_id res chain seq x y z
N MET A 1 66.03 58.27 52.14
CA MET A 1 66.19 58.29 50.66
C MET A 1 66.56 56.94 50.02
N LYS A 2 66.78 55.84 50.78
CA LYS A 2 67.06 54.50 50.20
C LYS A 2 65.80 53.62 50.01
N THR A 3 64.74 53.87 50.78
CA THR A 3 63.46 53.13 50.71
C THR A 3 62.56 53.56 49.55
N ASN A 4 62.56 54.85 49.16
CA ASN A 4 61.78 55.34 48.01
C ASN A 4 62.36 54.88 46.65
N ILE A 5 63.68 54.67 46.57
CA ILE A 5 64.33 54.09 45.37
C ILE A 5 64.02 52.59 45.23
N LEU A 6 63.87 51.88 46.34
CA LEU A 6 63.50 50.47 46.35
C LEU A 6 62.03 50.26 45.95
N PHE A 7 61.15 51.20 46.33
CA PHE A 7 59.74 51.20 45.89
C PHE A 7 59.59 51.53 44.39
N LEU A 8 60.43 52.42 43.85
CA LEU A 8 60.44 52.77 42.43
C LEU A 8 60.94 51.61 41.53
N MET A 9 61.88 50.80 42.02
CA MET A 9 62.37 49.58 41.35
C MET A 9 61.30 48.47 41.29
N ILE A 10 60.49 48.33 42.34
CA ILE A 10 59.41 47.32 42.40
C ILE A 10 58.26 47.66 41.44
N ILE A 11 57.92 48.94 41.27
CA ILE A 11 56.89 49.39 40.32
C ILE A 11 57.33 49.24 38.86
N SER A 12 58.62 49.44 38.56
CA SER A 12 59.18 49.23 37.22
C SER A 12 59.15 47.76 36.77
N SER A 13 59.28 46.82 37.72
CA SER A 13 59.25 45.38 37.42
C SER A 13 57.85 44.83 37.10
N LEU A 14 56.77 45.53 37.47
CA LEU A 14 55.39 45.09 37.16
C LEU A 14 54.95 45.42 35.73
N ILE A 15 55.68 46.26 34.99
CA ILE A 15 55.31 46.69 33.64
C ILE A 15 55.77 45.67 32.57
N PHE A 16 56.68 44.76 32.90
CA PHE A 16 57.21 43.76 31.97
C PHE A 16 56.41 42.44 31.87
N ILE A 17 55.29 42.29 32.60
CA ILE A 17 54.49 41.04 32.59
C ILE A 17 53.30 41.10 31.61
N SER A 18 53.01 42.24 30.99
CA SER A 18 51.88 42.36 30.06
C SER A 18 52.34 42.45 28.60
N CYS A 19 52.94 41.37 28.08
CA CYS A 19 53.06 41.14 26.65
C CYS A 19 52.99 39.63 26.38
N ASN A 20 51.80 39.04 26.54
CA ASN A 20 51.48 37.72 26.02
C ASN A 20 50.73 37.90 24.70
N ASN A 21 51.49 37.91 23.61
CA ASN A 21 50.97 38.07 22.27
C ASN A 21 50.43 36.71 21.79
N ASN A 22 49.26 36.32 22.30
CA ASN A 22 48.47 35.25 21.68
C ASN A 22 47.71 35.86 20.52
N SER A 23 48.40 36.05 19.41
CA SER A 23 47.77 36.29 18.12
C SER A 23 46.85 35.11 17.83
N LYS A 24 45.53 35.33 17.96
CA LYS A 24 44.54 34.43 17.41
C LYS A 24 44.87 34.28 15.92
N LEU A 25 45.28 33.08 15.53
CA LEU A 25 45.34 32.71 14.13
C LEU A 25 43.93 32.91 13.59
N ASN A 26 43.80 33.71 12.54
CA ASN A 26 42.60 33.71 11.72
C ASN A 26 42.44 32.28 11.20
N GLU A 27 41.51 31.53 11.75
CA GLU A 27 41.00 30.33 11.09
C GLU A 27 40.27 30.81 9.83
N GLU A 28 40.80 30.46 8.67
CA GLU A 28 40.08 30.58 7.41
C GLU A 28 38.77 29.80 7.54
N HIS A 29 37.63 30.49 7.44
CA HIS A 29 36.33 29.86 7.49
C HIS A 29 36.13 29.05 6.20
N GLU A 30 36.41 27.76 6.25
CA GLU A 30 36.20 26.85 5.14
C GLU A 30 34.69 26.81 4.84
N VAL A 31 34.30 27.18 3.61
CA VAL A 31 32.88 27.22 3.24
C VAL A 31 32.36 25.80 3.17
N LEU A 32 31.62 25.38 4.19
CA LEU A 32 31.00 24.06 4.25
C LEU A 32 29.99 23.88 3.09
N PRO A 33 29.84 22.63 2.58
CA PRO A 33 28.77 22.31 1.63
C PRO A 33 27.39 22.68 2.18
N LEU A 34 26.46 23.08 1.32
CA LEU A 34 25.14 23.63 1.68
C LEU A 34 24.30 22.76 2.64
N ASN A 35 24.57 21.45 2.73
CA ASN A 35 23.83 20.49 3.56
C ASN A 35 24.62 19.96 4.77
N THR A 36 25.75 20.57 5.11
CA THR A 36 26.57 20.16 6.25
C THR A 36 26.63 21.29 7.27
N VAL A 37 26.34 20.96 8.53
CA VAL A 37 26.48 21.90 9.65
C VAL A 37 27.55 21.35 10.58
N GLU A 38 28.53 22.19 10.89
CA GLU A 38 29.55 21.90 11.90
C GLU A 38 29.14 22.52 13.23
N MET A 39 29.39 21.79 14.33
CA MET A 39 29.05 22.21 15.68
C MET A 39 30.18 21.86 16.63
N ASN A 40 30.38 22.69 17.66
CA ASN A 40 31.31 22.37 18.74
C ASN A 40 30.67 21.45 19.80
N ASP A 41 31.50 20.84 20.65
CA ASP A 41 31.05 19.85 21.64
C ASP A 41 30.01 20.40 22.63
N ASP A 42 30.13 21.67 23.01
CA ASP A 42 29.21 22.32 23.95
C ASP A 42 27.84 22.57 23.30
N GLN A 43 27.82 22.96 22.02
CA GLN A 43 26.60 23.11 21.22
C GLN A 43 25.90 21.77 21.01
N TYR A 44 26.67 20.71 20.72
CA TYR A 44 26.15 19.35 20.55
C TYR A 44 25.46 18.84 21.82
N LYS A 45 26.11 19.05 22.98
CA LYS A 45 25.55 18.66 24.29
C LYS A 45 24.35 19.50 24.68
N MET A 46 24.38 20.82 24.44
CA MET A 46 23.25 21.71 24.74
C MET A 46 22.01 21.38 23.89
N ALA A 47 22.21 20.92 22.65
CA ALA A 47 21.14 20.52 21.75
C ALA A 47 20.56 19.12 22.05
N GLY A 48 21.19 18.33 22.94
CA GLY A 48 20.69 17.02 23.36
C GLY A 48 20.60 16.01 22.21
N ILE A 49 21.54 16.05 21.27
CA ILE A 49 21.53 15.19 20.09
C ILE A 49 21.87 13.75 20.50
N GLU A 50 20.95 12.83 20.20
CA GLU A 50 21.15 11.39 20.37
C GLU A 50 21.22 10.72 18.99
N LEU A 51 22.26 9.91 18.78
CA LEU A 51 22.43 9.15 17.55
C LEU A 51 21.97 7.70 17.76
N GLY A 52 21.04 7.27 16.93
CA GLY A 52 20.62 5.86 16.82
C GLY A 52 21.35 5.13 15.69
N GLN A 53 21.40 3.81 15.76
CA GLN A 53 21.79 2.99 14.60
C GLN A 53 20.61 2.82 13.65
N VAL A 54 20.90 2.70 12.35
CA VAL A 54 19.87 2.42 11.34
C VAL A 54 19.37 0.99 11.53
N GLU A 55 18.08 0.84 11.83
CA GLU A 55 17.42 -0.45 11.97
C GLU A 55 16.26 -0.61 10.98
N TYR A 56 16.10 -1.82 10.44
CA TYR A 56 14.89 -2.20 9.69
C TYR A 56 13.82 -2.63 10.68
N LYS A 57 12.66 -1.97 10.63
CA LYS A 57 11.52 -2.28 11.50
C LYS A 57 10.32 -2.67 10.67
N GLU A 58 9.70 -3.80 11.01
CA GLU A 58 8.45 -4.18 10.39
C GLU A 58 7.33 -3.23 10.83
N MET A 59 6.78 -2.49 9.87
CA MET A 59 5.62 -1.63 10.10
C MET A 59 4.37 -2.47 9.92
N ASN A 60 3.74 -2.85 11.04
CA ASN A 60 2.46 -3.55 11.05
C ASN A 60 1.29 -2.62 10.68
N ASN A 61 1.28 -2.09 9.45
CA ASN A 61 0.10 -1.44 8.91
C ASN A 61 -0.85 -2.52 8.39
N VAL A 62 -1.79 -2.94 9.24
CA VAL A 62 -2.89 -3.81 8.84
C VAL A 62 -3.84 -3.02 7.94
N ILE A 63 -3.72 -3.19 6.62
CA ILE A 63 -4.65 -2.60 5.66
C ILE A 63 -5.93 -3.45 5.67
N LYS A 64 -7.02 -2.91 6.24
CA LYS A 64 -8.34 -3.53 6.18
C LYS A 64 -8.99 -3.20 4.83
N ALA A 65 -9.14 -4.22 3.98
CA ALA A 65 -9.88 -4.11 2.73
C ALA A 65 -11.20 -4.89 2.84
N ASN A 66 -12.29 -4.27 2.40
CA ASN A 66 -13.57 -4.96 2.21
C ASN A 66 -13.60 -5.52 0.78
N GLY A 67 -14.02 -6.77 0.62
CA GLY A 67 -14.18 -7.43 -0.68
C GLY A 67 -15.60 -7.92 -0.88
N LEU A 68 -16.03 -8.01 -2.14
CA LEU A 68 -17.26 -8.68 -2.55
C LEU A 68 -16.87 -10.00 -3.22
N ILE A 69 -17.51 -11.08 -2.78
CA ILE A 69 -17.36 -12.39 -3.44
C ILE A 69 -18.34 -12.38 -4.61
N ASN A 70 -17.80 -12.44 -5.83
CA ASN A 70 -18.60 -12.65 -7.02
C ASN A 70 -18.24 -14.01 -7.64
N VAL A 71 -19.24 -14.75 -8.10
CA VAL A 71 -19.01 -15.98 -8.83
C VAL A 71 -18.38 -15.61 -10.19
N PRO A 72 -17.26 -16.24 -10.59
CA PRO A 72 -16.70 -16.00 -11.91
C PRO A 72 -17.76 -16.23 -12.99
N PRO A 73 -17.86 -15.37 -14.02
CA PRO A 73 -18.89 -15.47 -15.06
C PRO A 73 -18.81 -16.80 -15.83
N GLN A 74 -17.67 -17.50 -15.78
CA GLN A 74 -17.47 -18.82 -16.38
C GLN A 74 -18.36 -19.92 -15.77
N ASN A 75 -18.88 -19.73 -14.55
CA ASN A 75 -19.68 -20.73 -13.84
C ASN A 75 -21.19 -20.39 -13.81
N LEU A 76 -21.63 -19.40 -14.58
CA LEU A 76 -23.06 -19.04 -14.71
C LEU A 76 -23.58 -19.59 -16.04
N VAL A 77 -24.58 -20.49 -15.96
CA VAL A 77 -25.27 -21.04 -17.14
C VAL A 77 -26.74 -20.69 -17.04
N SER A 78 -27.27 -20.08 -18.11
CA SER A 78 -28.71 -19.86 -18.28
C SER A 78 -29.26 -20.92 -19.24
N VAL A 79 -30.29 -21.64 -18.81
CA VAL A 79 -30.94 -22.70 -19.62
C VAL A 79 -32.29 -22.19 -20.06
N SER A 80 -32.55 -22.25 -21.36
CA SER A 80 -33.83 -21.88 -21.98
C SER A 80 -34.35 -23.02 -22.86
N ALA A 81 -35.68 -23.16 -22.93
CA ALA A 81 -36.31 -24.09 -23.85
C ALA A 81 -36.31 -23.54 -25.28
N ASN A 82 -36.06 -24.39 -26.28
CA ASN A 82 -36.06 -23.99 -27.69
C ASN A 82 -37.46 -23.66 -28.23
N MET A 83 -38.48 -24.30 -27.65
CA MET A 83 -39.88 -23.99 -27.90
C MET A 83 -40.53 -23.67 -26.56
N GLY A 84 -41.50 -22.76 -26.57
CA GLY A 84 -42.30 -22.43 -25.37
C GLY A 84 -43.09 -23.63 -24.87
N GLY A 85 -43.92 -23.43 -23.85
CA GLY A 85 -44.78 -24.48 -23.33
C GLY A 85 -45.13 -24.27 -21.86
N TYR A 86 -45.86 -25.22 -21.30
CA TYR A 86 -46.23 -25.24 -19.89
C TYR A 86 -45.27 -26.15 -19.11
N VAL A 87 -44.88 -25.72 -17.90
CA VAL A 87 -44.06 -26.56 -17.01
C VAL A 87 -44.95 -27.67 -16.44
N LYS A 88 -44.69 -28.91 -16.84
CA LYS A 88 -45.40 -30.10 -16.34
C LYS A 88 -44.94 -30.47 -14.93
N SER A 89 -43.64 -30.46 -14.70
CA SER A 89 -43.05 -30.78 -13.40
C SER A 89 -41.67 -30.16 -13.24
N THR A 90 -41.32 -29.89 -11.99
CA THR A 90 -39.97 -29.54 -11.53
C THR A 90 -39.83 -30.05 -10.11
N ASP A 91 -38.76 -30.78 -9.83
CA ASP A 91 -38.45 -31.25 -8.48
C ASP A 91 -37.52 -30.27 -7.73
N LEU A 92 -37.12 -29.18 -8.40
CA LEU A 92 -36.14 -28.22 -7.90
C LEU A 92 -36.80 -26.96 -7.34
N VAL A 93 -36.29 -26.53 -6.20
CA VAL A 93 -36.58 -25.22 -5.61
C VAL A 93 -35.36 -24.31 -5.70
N GLN A 94 -35.58 -22.99 -5.61
CA GLN A 94 -34.49 -22.02 -5.66
C GLN A 94 -33.43 -22.32 -4.59
N GLY A 95 -32.16 -22.38 -5.01
CA GLY A 95 -31.03 -22.70 -4.13
C GLY A 95 -30.70 -24.20 -4.03
N SER A 96 -31.47 -25.07 -4.70
CA SER A 96 -31.15 -26.50 -4.76
C SER A 96 -29.85 -26.76 -5.53
N PRO A 97 -28.95 -27.63 -5.06
CA PRO A 97 -27.79 -28.05 -5.82
C PRO A 97 -28.22 -28.89 -7.04
N VAL A 98 -27.56 -28.69 -8.17
CA VAL A 98 -27.79 -29.45 -9.41
C VAL A 98 -26.50 -30.04 -9.94
N THR A 99 -26.59 -31.20 -10.58
CA THR A 99 -25.46 -31.89 -11.21
C THR A 99 -25.59 -31.91 -12.74
N LYS A 100 -24.47 -32.06 -13.45
CA LYS A 100 -24.48 -32.16 -14.91
C LYS A 100 -25.32 -33.35 -15.36
N GLY A 101 -26.31 -33.10 -16.21
CA GLY A 101 -27.22 -34.12 -16.76
C GLY A 101 -28.49 -34.35 -15.95
N GLN A 102 -28.67 -33.64 -14.83
CA GLN A 102 -29.89 -33.68 -14.05
C GLN A 102 -31.06 -32.99 -14.78
N ILE A 103 -32.25 -33.60 -14.71
CA ILE A 103 -33.48 -33.00 -15.24
C ILE A 103 -33.88 -31.84 -14.33
N VAL A 104 -33.97 -30.64 -14.90
CA VAL A 104 -34.32 -29.41 -14.16
C VAL A 104 -35.82 -29.18 -14.17
N ALA A 105 -36.45 -29.31 -15.34
CA ALA A 105 -37.89 -29.18 -15.52
C ALA A 105 -38.33 -30.00 -16.74
N VAL A 106 -39.59 -30.46 -16.72
CA VAL A 106 -40.26 -31.08 -17.86
C VAL A 106 -41.27 -30.08 -18.41
N ILE A 107 -41.18 -29.79 -19.70
CA ILE A 107 -42.03 -28.83 -20.40
C ILE A 107 -42.89 -29.57 -21.41
N GLU A 108 -44.18 -29.24 -21.47
CA GLU A 108 -45.12 -29.72 -22.48
C GLU A 108 -45.52 -28.58 -23.42
N ASN A 109 -45.46 -28.85 -24.72
CA ASN A 109 -45.87 -27.91 -25.76
C ASN A 109 -46.78 -28.61 -26.78
N SER A 110 -48.01 -28.12 -26.93
CA SER A 110 -48.98 -28.61 -27.91
C SER A 110 -48.60 -28.29 -29.36
N GLU A 111 -47.97 -27.16 -29.62
CA GLU A 111 -47.49 -26.74 -30.95
C GLU A 111 -46.46 -27.73 -31.52
N PHE A 112 -45.68 -28.38 -30.64
CA PHE A 112 -44.75 -29.43 -31.05
C PHE A 112 -45.48 -30.67 -31.58
N ILE A 113 -46.69 -30.96 -31.10
CA ILE A 113 -47.52 -32.06 -31.61
C ILE A 113 -48.04 -31.73 -33.00
N GLU A 114 -48.51 -30.50 -33.22
CA GLU A 114 -48.97 -30.03 -34.55
C GLU A 114 -47.85 -30.08 -35.59
N LEU A 115 -46.63 -29.70 -35.19
CA LEU A 115 -45.45 -29.80 -36.05
C LEU A 115 -45.15 -31.25 -36.44
N GLN A 116 -45.20 -32.19 -35.48
CA GLN A 116 -45.00 -33.62 -35.76
C GLN A 116 -46.08 -34.17 -36.69
N GLN A 117 -47.33 -33.79 -36.47
CA GLN A 117 -48.43 -34.21 -37.33
C GLN A 117 -48.24 -33.71 -38.76
N THR A 118 -47.95 -32.42 -38.93
CA THR A 118 -47.70 -31.80 -40.24
C THR A 118 -46.54 -32.47 -40.98
N TYR A 119 -45.48 -32.82 -40.25
CA TYR A 119 -44.34 -33.55 -40.81
C TYR A 119 -44.74 -34.94 -41.31
N LEU A 120 -45.51 -35.70 -40.52
CA LEU A 120 -45.96 -37.03 -40.91
C LEU A 120 -46.90 -36.98 -42.12
N GLU A 121 -47.81 -36.01 -42.17
CA GLU A 121 -48.71 -35.80 -43.31
C GLU A 121 -47.91 -35.46 -44.58
N SER A 122 -46.99 -34.48 -44.49
CA SER A 122 -46.15 -34.06 -45.62
C SER A 122 -45.27 -35.20 -46.14
N LYS A 123 -44.72 -36.02 -45.25
CA LYS A 123 -43.91 -37.18 -45.62
C LYS A 123 -44.74 -38.20 -46.40
N ASN A 124 -45.94 -38.52 -45.94
CA ASN A 124 -46.83 -39.44 -46.65
C ASN A 124 -47.23 -38.89 -48.02
N SER A 125 -47.52 -37.59 -48.13
CA SER A 125 -47.86 -36.96 -49.41
C SER A 125 -46.71 -36.92 -50.43
N LEU A 126 -45.45 -37.03 -49.99
CA LEU A 126 -44.29 -37.11 -50.88
C LEU A 126 -43.99 -38.55 -51.37
N GLU A 127 -44.54 -39.55 -50.69
CA GLU A 127 -44.33 -40.97 -51.03
C GLU A 127 -45.34 -41.49 -52.07
N TYR A 128 -46.40 -40.72 -52.34
CA TYR A 128 -47.37 -40.94 -53.42
C TYR A 128 -47.12 -40.00 -54.60
#